data_AF-A0AB32WLQ6-F1
#
_entry.id   AF-A0AB32WLQ6-F1
#
_cell.length_a   1.000
_cell.length_b   1.000
_cell.length_c   1.000
_cell.angle_alpha   90.00
_cell.angle_beta   90.00
_cell.angle_gamma   90.00
#
_symmetry.space_group_name_H-M   'P 1'
#
loop_
_entity.id
_entity.type
_entity.pdbx_description
1 polymer ?
#
loop_
_entity_poly.entity_id
_entity_poly.type
_entity_poly.pdbx_seq_one_letter_code
_entity_poly.pdbx_strand_id
1 'polypeptide(L)'
;MSLCQLQILDLGQNSLQSIPEGLNSLTSLTELDLSDNNISALPPELGLLEPSLQVLRLDGNPLRSIRRAILDKGTKAVLKYLKDKIPEQ
;
A
#
# COMPACT_ATOMS: atom_id res chain seq x y z
N MET A 1 21.82 -0.63 5.02
CA MET A 1 21.44 0.80 5.11
C MET A 1 19.92 0.85 5.10
N SER A 2 19.30 1.13 6.24
CA SER A 2 17.83 1.11 6.36
C SER A 2 17.26 2.42 5.84
N LEU A 3 16.20 2.35 5.01
CA LEU A 3 15.49 3.50 4.44
C LEU A 3 14.56 4.18 5.47
N CYS A 4 14.97 4.24 6.75
CA CYS A 4 14.15 4.72 7.87
C CYS A 4 13.70 6.20 7.76
N GLN A 5 14.15 6.94 6.75
CA GLN A 5 13.79 8.35 6.53
C GLN A 5 13.06 8.58 5.20
N LEU A 6 12.76 7.53 4.44
CA LEU A 6 12.05 7.69 3.18
C LEU A 6 10.60 8.10 3.47
N GLN A 7 10.21 9.27 2.96
CA GLN A 7 8.86 9.82 3.13
C GLN A 7 8.00 9.59 1.88
N ILE A 8 8.59 9.70 0.70
CA ILE A 8 7.86 9.55 -0.57
C ILE A 8 8.51 8.42 -1.36
N LEU A 9 7.69 7.47 -1.79
CA LEU A 9 8.08 6.37 -2.66
C LEU A 9 7.14 6.34 -3.85
N ASP A 10 7.68 6.73 -5.01
CA ASP A 10 6.97 6.67 -6.28
C ASP A 10 7.40 5.42 -7.05
N LEU A 11 6.45 4.51 -7.24
CA LEU A 11 6.56 3.32 -8.05
C LEU A 11 5.48 3.30 -9.15
N GLY A 12 4.89 4.45 -9.47
CA GLY A 12 3.87 4.59 -10.51
C GLY A 12 4.39 4.21 -11.90
N GLN A 13 3.49 3.81 -12.79
CA GLN A 13 3.79 3.48 -14.20
C GLN A 13 4.89 2.42 -14.37
N ASN A 14 4.89 1.43 -13.48
CA ASN A 14 5.77 0.28 -13.58
C ASN A 14 4.98 -0.97 -13.99
N SER A 15 5.67 -2.11 -14.11
CA SER A 15 5.04 -3.41 -14.38
C SER A 15 5.01 -4.31 -13.15
N LEU A 16 4.83 -3.72 -11.96
CA LEU A 16 4.79 -4.47 -10.71
C LEU A 16 3.54 -5.35 -10.68
N GLN A 17 3.74 -6.65 -10.41
CA GLN A 17 2.64 -7.61 -10.22
C GLN A 17 2.29 -7.78 -8.74
N SER A 18 3.23 -7.48 -7.86
CA SER A 18 3.12 -7.56 -6.41
C SER A 18 3.94 -6.45 -5.75
N ILE A 19 3.61 -6.14 -4.49
CA ILE A 19 4.41 -5.26 -3.65
C ILE A 19 5.62 -6.05 -3.12
N PRO A 20 6.84 -5.48 -3.16
CA PRO A 20 8.02 -6.15 -2.63
C PRO A 20 7.93 -6.37 -1.11
N GLU A 21 8.50 -7.49 -0.66
CA GLU A 21 8.59 -7.82 0.76
C GLU A 21 9.46 -6.78 1.49
N GLY A 22 9.06 -6.43 2.73
CA GLY A 22 9.78 -5.44 3.53
C GLY A 22 9.36 -3.99 3.30
N LEU A 23 8.42 -3.70 2.39
CA LEU A 23 7.87 -2.34 2.22
C LEU A 23 7.18 -1.82 3.50
N ASN A 24 6.66 -2.72 4.34
CA ASN A 24 6.14 -2.45 5.67
C ASN A 24 7.18 -1.92 6.68
N SER A 25 8.48 -2.08 6.41
CA SER A 25 9.56 -1.56 7.27
C SER A 25 9.80 -0.05 7.09
N LEU A 26 9.21 0.55 6.05
CA LEU A 26 9.31 1.98 5.75
C LEU A 26 8.35 2.79 6.63
N THR A 27 8.54 2.73 7.95
CA THR A 27 7.62 3.33 8.92
C THR A 27 7.55 4.86 8.87
N SER A 28 8.47 5.53 8.15
CA SER A 28 8.46 6.97 7.91
C SER A 28 7.76 7.39 6.62
N LEU A 29 7.24 6.43 5.84
CA LEU A 29 6.63 6.69 4.53
C LEU A 29 5.29 7.42 4.70
N THR A 30 5.14 8.55 4.03
CA THR A 30 3.94 9.40 4.04
C THR A 30 3.17 9.32 2.72
N GLU A 31 3.86 9.08 1.61
CA GLU A 31 3.26 8.92 0.28
C GLU A 31 3.84 7.70 -0.45
N LEU A 32 2.93 6.86 -0.94
CA LEU A 32 3.23 5.69 -1.75
C LEU A 32 2.41 5.75 -3.03
N ASP A 33 3.09 5.89 -4.15
CA ASP A 33 2.47 5.81 -5.47
C ASP A 33 2.72 4.43 -6.08
N LEU A 34 1.63 3.71 -6.37
CA LEU A 34 1.65 2.43 -7.09
C LEU A 34 0.75 2.50 -8.31
N SER A 35 0.37 3.70 -8.79
CA SER A 35 -0.56 3.84 -9.90
C SER A 35 -0.03 3.18 -11.17
N ASP A 36 -0.94 2.76 -12.05
CA ASP A 36 -0.62 2.24 -13.38
C ASP A 36 0.40 1.09 -13.35
N ASN A 37 0.16 0.15 -12.43
CA ASN A 37 0.87 -1.12 -12.32
C ASN A 37 -0.07 -2.30 -12.61
N ASN A 38 0.42 -3.53 -12.46
CA ASN A 38 -0.36 -4.74 -12.69
C ASN A 38 -0.65 -5.50 -11.38
N ILE A 39 -0.84 -4.77 -10.27
CA ILE A 39 -1.05 -5.33 -8.94
C ILE A 39 -2.49 -5.84 -8.82
N SER A 40 -2.63 -7.14 -8.57
CA SER A 40 -3.95 -7.79 -8.42
C SER A 40 -4.42 -7.86 -6.96
N ALA A 41 -3.49 -7.85 -6.02
CA ALA A 41 -3.75 -7.92 -4.59
C ALA A 41 -2.71 -7.13 -3.79
N LEU A 42 -3.15 -6.55 -2.67
CA LEU A 42 -2.27 -5.89 -1.71
C LEU A 42 -2.03 -6.81 -0.49
N PRO A 43 -0.78 -6.89 0.00
CA PRO A 43 -0.48 -7.61 1.23
C PRO A 43 -1.12 -6.93 2.45
N PRO A 44 -1.70 -7.69 3.41
CA PRO A 44 -2.22 -7.16 4.67
C PRO A 44 -1.20 -6.30 5.44
N GLU A 45 0.07 -6.65 5.34
CA GLU A 45 1.21 -5.98 5.99
C GLU A 45 1.37 -4.52 5.55
N LEU A 46 0.81 -4.11 4.41
CA LEU A 46 0.77 -2.71 4.00
C LEU A 46 0.00 -1.84 5.00
N GLY A 47 -0.96 -2.43 5.72
CA GLY A 47 -1.68 -1.78 6.81
C GLY A 47 -0.79 -1.39 8.01
N LEU A 48 0.42 -1.95 8.13
CA LEU A 48 1.39 -1.58 9.17
C LEU A 48 2.06 -0.23 8.94
N LEU A 49 1.89 0.36 7.75
CA LEU A 49 2.34 1.72 7.45
C LEU A 49 1.39 2.80 8.04
N GLU A 50 0.27 2.40 8.64
CA GLU A 50 -0.55 3.30 9.46
C GLU A 50 0.13 3.50 10.83
N PRO A 51 0.31 4.75 11.32
CA PRO A 51 -0.34 5.99 10.89
C PRO A 51 0.47 6.88 9.92
N SER A 52 1.70 6.53 9.55
CA SER A 52 2.59 7.43 8.80
C SER A 52 2.10 7.67 7.37
N LEU A 53 1.62 6.64 6.69
CA LEU A 53 1.18 6.73 5.29
C LEU A 53 -0.14 7.50 5.17
N GLN A 54 -0.08 8.69 4.58
CA GLN A 54 -1.22 9.56 4.35
C GLN A 54 -1.81 9.39 2.96
N VAL A 55 -0.96 9.13 1.96
CA VAL A 55 -1.35 9.05 0.55
C VAL A 55 -0.94 7.69 0.00
N LEU A 56 -1.91 6.98 -0.55
CA LEU A 56 -1.72 5.71 -1.25
C LEU A 56 -2.48 5.78 -2.58
N ARG A 57 -1.75 5.79 -3.69
CA ARG A 57 -2.33 5.75 -5.04
C ARG A 57 -2.27 4.34 -5.60
N LEU A 58 -3.40 3.86 -6.10
CA LEU A 58 -3.59 2.49 -6.59
C LEU A 58 -4.33 2.46 -7.93
N ASP A 59 -4.64 3.62 -8.49
CA ASP A 59 -5.34 3.78 -9.75
C ASP A 59 -4.62 3.04 -10.87
N GLY A 60 -5.35 2.59 -11.90
CA GLY A 60 -4.75 1.85 -13.01
C GLY A 60 -4.31 0.41 -12.68
N ASN A 61 -4.49 -0.09 -11.45
CA ASN A 61 -4.20 -1.50 -11.11
C ASN A 61 -5.42 -2.42 -11.23
N PRO A 62 -5.25 -3.68 -11.66
CA PRO A 62 -6.32 -4.68 -11.73
C PRO A 62 -6.63 -5.30 -10.35
N LEU A 63 -6.84 -4.47 -9.33
CA LEU A 63 -7.10 -4.91 -7.95
C LEU A 63 -8.40 -5.72 -7.85
N ARG A 64 -8.28 -6.97 -7.37
CA ARG A 64 -9.42 -7.89 -7.16
C ARG A 64 -9.66 -8.21 -5.69
N SER A 65 -8.65 -8.08 -4.83
CA SER A 65 -8.74 -8.45 -3.42
C SER A 65 -9.45 -7.40 -2.54
N ILE A 66 -9.50 -6.15 -2.99
CA ILE A 66 -10.15 -5.03 -2.28
C ILE A 66 -11.35 -4.55 -3.08
N ARG A 67 -12.49 -4.39 -2.41
CA ARG A 67 -13.71 -3.86 -3.04
C ARG A 67 -13.54 -2.37 -3.33
N ARG A 68 -14.04 -1.91 -4.47
CA ARG A 68 -14.05 -0.47 -4.86
C ARG A 68 -14.59 0.44 -3.76
N ALA A 69 -15.66 0.03 -3.07
CA ALA A 69 -16.23 0.79 -1.96
C ALA A 69 -15.29 1.04 -0.76
N ILE A 70 -14.19 0.29 -0.63
CA ILE A 70 -13.13 0.56 0.36
C ILE A 70 -12.07 1.50 -0.24
N LEU A 71 -11.72 1.32 -1.51
CA LEU A 71 -10.81 2.22 -2.24
C LEU A 71 -11.36 3.65 -2.27
N ASP A 72 -12.65 3.81 -2.54
CA ASP A 72 -13.33 5.11 -2.63
C ASP A 72 -13.39 5.87 -1.28
N LYS A 73 -13.18 5.17 -0.16
CA LYS A 73 -13.10 5.78 1.18
C LYS A 73 -11.73 6.38 1.48
N GLY A 74 -10.76 6.21 0.58
CA GLY A 74 -9.42 6.78 0.67
C GLY A 74 -8.42 5.94 1.47
N THR A 75 -7.19 6.43 1.52
CA THR A 75 -6.01 5.71 2.02
C THR A 75 -6.18 5.12 3.41
N LYS A 76 -6.69 5.90 4.38
CA LYS A 76 -6.87 5.43 5.76
C LYS A 76 -7.81 4.21 5.86
N ALA A 77 -8.87 4.19 5.06
CA ALA A 77 -9.82 3.08 5.06
C ALA A 77 -9.20 1.81 4.44
N VAL A 78 -8.41 1.97 3.38
CA VAL A 78 -7.68 0.87 2.75
C VAL A 78 -6.65 0.28 3.71
N LEU A 79 -5.83 1.11 4.36
CA LEU A 79 -4.82 0.66 5.32
C LEU A 79 -5.45 -0.03 6.52
N LYS A 80 -6.53 0.52 7.07
CA LYS A 80 -7.28 -0.12 8.15
C LYS A 80 -7.84 -1.49 7.72
N TYR A 81 -8.45 -1.56 6.54
CA TYR A 81 -8.97 -2.82 6.01
C TYR A 81 -7.88 -3.89 5.87
N LEU A 82 -6.68 -3.49 5.42
CA LEU A 82 -5.53 -4.40 5.29
C LEU A 82 -5.00 -4.83 6.65
N LYS A 83 -4.89 -3.90 7.60
CA LYS A 83 -4.45 -4.17 8.98
C LYS A 83 -5.36 -5.17 9.69
N ASP A 84 -6.68 -5.05 9.52
CA ASP A 84 -7.68 -5.97 10.08
C ASP A 84 -7.64 -7.38 9.44
N LYS A 85 -6.89 -7.55 8.34
CA LYS A 85 -6.71 -8.82 7.63
C LYS A 85 -5.38 -9.50 7.92
N ILE A 86 -4.51 -8.90 8.73
CA ILE A 86 -3.28 -9.55 9.17
C ILE A 86 -3.68 -10.74 10.06
N PRO A 87 -3.38 -11.99 9.68
CA PRO A 87 -3.68 -13.12 10.54
C PRO A 87 -2.88 -12.97 11.85
N GLU A 88 -3.57 -12.99 12.99
CA GLU A 88 -2.93 -13.12 14.30
C GLU A 88 -2.06 -14.39 14.26
N GLN A 89 -0.75 -14.23 14.46
CA GLN A 89 0.17 -15.36 14.66
C GLN A 89 -0.02 -15.94 16.06
#